data_AF-Q43018-F1
#
_entry.id   AF-Q43018-F1
#
_cell.length_a   1.000
_cell.length_b   1.000
_cell.length_c   1.000
_cell.angle_alpha   90.00
_cell.angle_beta   90.00
_cell.angle_gamma   90.00
#
_symmetry.space_group_name_H-M   'P 1'
#
loop_
_entity.id
_entity.type
_entity.pdbx_description
1 polymer ?
#
loop_
_entity_poly.entity_id
_entity_poly.type
_entity_poly.pdbx_seq_one_letter_code
_entity_poly.pdbx_strand_id
1 'polypeptide(L)' 'MASLKVVCALFMCMVVAAPLITEAALTCPQIQAGLAPCLGYLQRGGVPAGGCCPGIKRLVRLSHDHS' A
#
# COMPACT_ATOMS: atom_id res chain seq x y z
N MET A 1 27.79 -4.83 -30.94
CA MET A 1 26.47 -5.49 -30.77
C MET A 1 26.38 -6.33 -29.50
N ALA A 2 27.46 -7.00 -29.05
CA ALA A 2 27.42 -7.86 -27.88
C ALA A 2 27.16 -7.15 -26.54
N SER A 3 27.55 -5.89 -26.42
CA SER A 3 27.42 -5.10 -25.20
C SER A 3 26.01 -4.51 -25.01
N LEU A 4 25.33 -4.11 -26.09
CA LEU A 4 23.96 -3.58 -26.00
C LEU A 4 22.97 -4.63 -25.49
N LYS A 5 23.08 -5.88 -25.96
CA LYS A 5 22.19 -6.97 -25.50
C LYS A 5 22.34 -7.28 -24.01
N VAL A 6 23.56 -7.19 -23.46
CA VAL A 6 23.82 -7.42 -22.04
C VAL A 6 23.26 -6.27 -21.20
N VAL A 7 23.52 -5.02 -21.62
CA VAL A 7 22.95 -3.84 -20.95
C VAL A 7 21.43 -3.88 -20.95
N CYS A 8 20.81 -4.23 -22.07
CA CYS A 8 19.35 -4.30 -22.20
C CYS A 8 18.76 -5.44 -21.33
N ALA A 9 19.42 -6.60 -21.28
CA ALA A 9 19.01 -7.71 -20.42
C ALA A 9 19.11 -7.35 -18.92
N LEU A 10 20.17 -6.66 -18.51
CA LEU A 10 20.34 -6.19 -17.13
C LEU A 10 19.27 -5.15 -16.75
N PHE A 11 18.95 -4.23 -17.66
CA PHE A 11 17.90 -3.24 -17.47
C PHE A 11 16.52 -3.90 -17.30
N MET A 12 16.19 -4.85 -18.18
CA MET A 12 14.96 -5.65 -18.06
C MET A 12 14.91 -6.42 -16.74
N CYS A 13 16.03 -6.99 -16.30
CA CYS A 13 16.11 -7.72 -15.03
C CYS A 13 15.83 -6.79 -13.83
N MET A 14 16.37 -5.56 -13.82
CA MET A 14 16.09 -4.57 -12.77
C MET A 14 14.63 -4.11 -12.77
N VAL A 15 14.01 -3.89 -13.93
CA VAL A 15 12.60 -3.47 -14.03
C VAL A 15 11.66 -4.57 -13.54
N VAL A 16 11.94 -5.83 -13.86
CA VAL A 16 11.16 -6.99 -13.38
C VAL A 16 11.43 -7.27 -11.90
N ALA A 17 12.63 -6.98 -11.41
CA ALA A 17 13.00 -7.15 -10.01
C ALA A 17 12.49 -6.05 -9.07
N ALA A 18 12.12 -4.87 -9.59
CA ALA A 18 11.54 -3.79 -8.80
C ALA A 18 10.25 -4.21 -8.04
N PRO A 19 9.21 -4.77 -8.68
CA PRO A 19 7.96 -5.11 -8.00
C PRO A 19 8.08 -6.22 -6.95
N LEU A 20 9.11 -7.08 -7.05
CA LEU A 20 9.36 -8.18 -6.12
C LEU A 20 10.20 -7.77 -4.89
N ILE A 21 10.81 -6.59 -4.91
CA ILE A 21 11.50 -5.99 -3.75
C ILE A 21 10.60 -4.96 -3.05
N THR A 22 9.65 -4.36 -3.77
CA THR A 22 8.65 -3.46 -3.21
C THR A 22 7.46 -4.22 -2.63
N GLU A 23 7.67 -4.90 -1.51
CA GLU A 23 6.60 -5.44 -0.66
C GLU A 23 5.87 -4.35 0.15
N ALA A 24 5.71 -3.15 -0.42
CA ALA A 24 4.91 -2.05 0.11
C ALA A 24 3.42 -2.18 -0.28
N ALA A 25 2.95 -3.39 -0.57
CA ALA A 25 1.53 -3.61 -0.81
C ALA A 25 0.78 -3.52 0.52
N LEU A 26 -0.14 -2.56 0.66
CA LEU A 26 -1.07 -2.53 1.79
C LEU A 26 -1.77 -3.89 1.90
N THR A 27 -1.60 -4.55 3.03
CA THR A 27 -2.21 -5.85 3.25
C THR A 27 -3.65 -5.69 3.76
N CYS A 28 -4.53 -6.62 3.41
CA CYS A 28 -5.91 -6.63 3.92
C CYS A 28 -6.00 -6.59 5.46
N PRO A 29 -5.14 -7.29 6.22
CA PRO A 29 -5.11 -7.17 7.68
C PRO A 29 -4.82 -5.75 8.17
N GLN A 30 -3.93 -5.00 7.50
CA GLN A 30 -3.64 -3.60 7.85
C GLN A 30 -4.85 -2.70 7.62
N ILE A 31 -5.54 -2.87 6.49
CA ILE A 31 -6.77 -2.14 6.16
C ILE A 31 -7.86 -2.44 7.20
N GLN A 32 -8.06 -3.72 7.51
CA GLN A 32 -9.06 -4.16 8.48
C GLN A 32 -8.79 -3.58 9.87
N ALA A 33 -7.52 -3.57 10.32
CA ALA A 33 -7.15 -3.01 11.62
C ALA A 33 -7.41 -1.48 11.68
N GLY A 34 -7.15 -0.75 10.59
CA GLY A 34 -7.44 0.68 10.52
C GLY A 34 -8.94 1.01 10.46
N LEU A 35 -9.75 0.12 9.87
CA LEU A 35 -11.19 0.31 9.68
C LEU A 35 -12.05 -0.23 10.84
N ALA A 36 -11.52 -1.17 11.64
CA ALA A 36 -12.21 -1.75 12.80
C ALA A 36 -12.92 -0.71 13.70
N PRO A 37 -12.29 0.41 14.11
CA PRO A 37 -12.97 1.42 14.92
C PRO A 37 -14.08 2.20 14.18
N CYS A 38 -14.13 2.14 12.85
CA CYS A 38 -15.14 2.82 12.04
C CYS A 38 -16.41 1.99 11.82
N LEU A 39 -16.40 0.68 12.09
CA LEU A 39 -17.47 -0.24 11.69
C LEU A 39 -18.84 0.19 12.23
N GLY A 40 -18.94 0.64 13.49
CA GLY A 40 -20.20 1.11 14.07
C GLY A 40 -20.77 2.32 13.32
N TYR A 41 -19.90 3.28 12.97
CA TYR A 41 -20.28 4.45 12.17
C TYR A 41 -20.66 4.07 10.74
N LEU A 42 -19.89 3.17 10.10
CA LEU A 42 -20.15 2.74 8.72
C LEU A 42 -21.46 1.95 8.59
N GLN A 43 -21.83 1.19 9.62
CA GLN A 43 -23.03 0.34 9.61
C GLN A 43 -24.30 1.08 10.06
N ARG A 44 -24.18 2.02 11.00
CA ARG A 44 -25.34 2.62 11.69
C ARG A 44 -25.37 4.14 11.64
N GLY A 45 -24.33 4.79 11.11
CA GLY A 45 -24.16 6.24 11.16
C GLY A 45 -23.83 6.73 12.57
N GLY A 46 -24.01 8.04 12.82
CA GLY A 46 -23.77 8.66 14.12
C GLY A 46 -22.38 9.30 14.24
N VAL A 47 -21.78 9.29 15.42
CA VAL A 47 -20.44 9.86 15.64
C VAL A 47 -19.38 8.76 15.52
N PRO A 48 -18.32 8.95 14.72
CA PRO A 48 -17.25 7.97 14.61
C PRO A 48 -16.54 7.79 15.96
N ALA A 49 -16.18 6.54 16.29
CA ALA A 49 -15.38 6.26 17.47
C ALA A 49 -14.04 7.01 17.38
N GLY A 50 -13.49 7.45 18.51
CA GLY A 50 -12.29 8.30 18.54
C GLY A 50 -11.09 7.74 17.78
N GLY A 51 -10.99 6.41 17.65
CA GLY A 51 -9.95 5.73 16.87
C GLY A 51 -10.15 5.71 15.35
N CYS A 52 -11.34 6.04 14.84
CA CYS A 52 -11.67 5.93 13.42
C CYS A 52 -10.87 6.91 12.54
N CYS A 53 -10.91 8.21 12.85
CA CYS A 53 -10.17 9.21 12.07
C CYS A 53 -8.63 9.00 12.06
N PRO A 54 -7.97 8.73 13.21
CA PRO A 54 -6.55 8.39 13.23
C PRO A 54 -6.23 7.12 12.42
N GLY A 55 -7.10 6.11 12.49
CA GLY A 55 -6.98 4.86 11.73
C GLY A 55 -6.99 5.11 10.22
N ILE A 56 -8.00 5.82 9.71
CA ILE A 56 -8.11 6.20 8.29
C ILE A 56 -6.90 7.03 7.85
N LYS A 57 -6.46 8.01 8.64
CA LYS A 57 -5.30 8.85 8.29
C LYS A 57 -4.01 8.03 8.17
N ARG A 58 -3.84 6.99 9.00
CA ARG A 58 -2.72 6.04 8.89
C ARG A 58 -2.80 5.23 7.61
N LEU A 59 -3.99 4.72 7.24
CA LEU A 59 -4.17 3.97 5.99
C LEU A 59 -3.83 4.81 4.76
N VAL A 60 -4.30 6.05 4.72
CA VAL A 60 -4.01 6.99 3.61
C VAL A 60 -2.50 7.27 3.49
N ARG A 61 -1.80 7.44 4.62
CA ARG A 61 -0.35 7.64 4.61
C ARG A 61 0.39 6.42 4.06
N LEU A 62 -0.06 5.21 4.43
CA LEU A 62 0.54 3.98 3.92
C LEU A 62 0.36 3.86 2.41
N SER A 63 -0.79 4.28 1.87
CA SER A 63 -1.07 4.21 0.42
C SER A 63 -0.36 5.27 -0.43
N HIS A 64 0.26 6.28 0.18
CA HIS A 64 0.91 7.39 -0.52
C HIS A 64 2.44 7.22 -0.65
N ASP A 65 2.97 6.03 -0.33
CA ASP A 65 4.37 5.65 -0.51
C ASP A 65 4.61 5.02 -1.91
N HIS A 66 3.82 5.44 -2.91
CA HIS A 66 3.92 4.91 -4.27
C HIS A 66 3.56 5.98 -5.32
N SER A 67 4.10 7.20 -5.14
CA SER A 67 4.14 8.21 -6.20
C SER A 67 5.57 8.65 -6.48
#